data_AF-A0A2V6ENQ3-F1
#
_entry.id   AF-A0A2V6ENQ3-F1
#
_cell.length_a   1.000
_cell.length_b   1.000
_cell.length_c   1.000
_cell.angle_alpha   90.00
_cell.angle_beta   90.00
_cell.angle_gamma   90.00
#
_symmetry.space_group_name_H-M   'P 1'
#
loop_
_entity.id
_entity.type
_entity.pdbx_description
1 polymer ?
#
loop_
_entity_poly.entity_id
_entity_poly.type
_entity_poly.pdbx_seq_one_letter_code
_entity_poly.pdbx_strand_id
1 'polypeptide(L)'
;GHGGQVYMDGANMNAQVGLCRPGDIGADVCHLNLHKTFCIPHGGGGPGVGPIGVAQHLAPFLPLPSSISNQQSKISNSSVGPVVAAPFGSASILTISWMYIRMMGPKGLKRATEVAILNANYIAKRLDRYFPVLFKGKRGLVAHECILDLRDWKRAGIEVEDVAKRLMDYGFHAPTISWPVAGTMMVEPTESEPKDELDRFCDAMISIHAEMTAIANGTADKQNNVLKNAPHTTGQIAADKWDRPYSREQAAFPAPWLRHYKFWPSVARIDNVYGDRNLFCSCPPIEEFETR
;
A
#
# COMPACT_ATOMS: atom_id res chain seq x y z
N GLY A 1 -28.77 12.36 -19.71
CA GLY A 1 -28.05 11.11 -19.37
C GLY A 1 -28.74 9.93 -20.01
N HIS A 2 -28.08 8.77 -20.11
CA HIS A 2 -28.59 7.55 -20.75
C HIS A 2 -29.31 6.60 -19.75
N GLY A 3 -29.88 7.13 -18.67
CA GLY A 3 -30.63 6.34 -17.66
C GLY A 3 -29.79 5.55 -16.65
N GLY A 4 -28.46 5.61 -16.69
CA GLY A 4 -27.57 4.94 -15.74
C GLY A 4 -27.44 5.66 -14.39
N GLN A 5 -26.99 4.92 -13.37
CA GLN A 5 -26.54 5.43 -12.07
C GLN A 5 -25.01 5.39 -11.99
N VAL A 6 -24.40 6.30 -11.22
CA VAL A 6 -22.95 6.44 -11.07
C VAL A 6 -22.51 5.97 -9.69
N TYR A 7 -21.84 4.83 -9.65
CA TYR A 7 -21.07 4.42 -8.49
C TYR A 7 -19.64 4.98 -8.58
N MET A 8 -19.17 5.60 -7.50
CA MET A 8 -17.78 6.02 -7.37
C MET A 8 -17.11 5.23 -6.24
N ASP A 9 -15.98 4.61 -6.54
CA ASP A 9 -15.13 4.03 -5.50
C ASP A 9 -14.46 5.15 -4.70
N GLY A 10 -14.70 5.18 -3.38
CA GLY A 10 -14.16 6.19 -2.48
C GLY A 10 -12.92 5.76 -1.70
N ALA A 11 -12.22 4.69 -2.12
CA ALA A 11 -10.96 4.28 -1.50
C ALA A 11 -9.89 5.39 -1.56
N ASN A 12 -9.94 6.20 -2.62
CA ASN A 12 -8.99 7.31 -2.87
C ASN A 12 -9.52 8.66 -2.36
N MET A 13 -10.41 8.66 -1.38
CA MET A 13 -10.97 9.89 -0.81
C MET A 13 -9.94 10.74 -0.07
N ASN A 14 -8.77 10.19 0.28
CA ASN A 14 -7.70 10.98 0.90
C ASN A 14 -7.17 12.10 -0.03
N ALA A 15 -7.41 12.00 -1.34
CA ALA A 15 -7.14 13.06 -2.31
C ALA A 15 -8.30 14.07 -2.50
N GLN A 16 -9.42 13.93 -1.78
CA GLN A 16 -10.64 14.70 -2.03
C GLN A 16 -11.16 15.46 -0.80
N VAL A 17 -11.01 14.93 0.41
CA VAL A 17 -11.63 15.50 1.62
C VAL A 17 -11.27 16.99 1.77
N GLY A 18 -12.31 17.84 1.81
CA GLY A 18 -12.15 19.30 1.93
C GLY A 18 -11.75 20.03 0.64
N LEU A 19 -11.57 19.33 -0.49
CA LEU A 19 -11.25 19.88 -1.80
C LEU A 19 -12.38 19.68 -2.82
N CYS A 20 -12.94 18.47 -2.91
CA CYS A 20 -14.09 18.15 -3.75
C CYS A 20 -14.96 17.07 -3.08
N ARG A 21 -16.20 16.91 -3.56
CA ARG A 21 -17.16 15.94 -3.01
C ARG A 21 -17.73 15.09 -4.16
N PRO A 22 -17.78 13.75 -4.03
CA PRO A 22 -18.30 12.88 -5.09
C PRO A 22 -19.70 13.26 -5.58
N GLY A 23 -20.60 13.64 -4.67
CA GLY A 23 -21.96 14.06 -5.02
C GLY A 23 -22.03 15.34 -5.84
N ASP A 24 -21.08 16.26 -5.68
CA ASP A 24 -21.02 17.51 -6.47
C ASP A 24 -20.54 17.26 -7.91
N ILE A 25 -19.84 16.15 -8.13
CA ILE A 25 -19.29 15.75 -9.44
C ILE A 25 -20.08 14.61 -10.09
N GLY A 26 -21.28 14.32 -9.58
CA GLY A 26 -22.25 13.44 -10.23
C GLY A 26 -22.24 11.98 -9.80
N ALA A 27 -21.62 11.63 -8.67
CA ALA A 27 -21.76 10.29 -8.10
C ALA A 27 -23.10 10.13 -7.37
N ASP A 28 -23.85 9.07 -7.69
CA ASP A 28 -25.10 8.72 -7.02
C ASP A 28 -24.87 7.89 -5.75
N VAL A 29 -23.81 7.07 -5.73
CA VAL A 29 -23.43 6.26 -4.58
C VAL A 29 -21.90 6.16 -4.48
N CYS A 30 -21.38 6.24 -3.27
CA CYS A 30 -19.95 6.13 -2.99
C CYS A 30 -19.74 5.37 -1.68
N HIS A 31 -18.89 4.34 -1.69
CA HIS A 31 -18.41 3.72 -0.46
C HIS A 31 -17.13 4.42 0.01
N LEU A 32 -16.89 4.44 1.32
CA LEU A 32 -15.66 4.99 1.90
C LEU A 32 -14.86 3.88 2.58
N ASN A 33 -13.53 3.86 2.44
CA ASN A 33 -12.70 2.98 3.25
C ASN A 33 -12.30 3.68 4.55
N LEU A 34 -13.03 3.44 5.64
CA LEU A 34 -12.69 4.05 6.93
C LEU A 34 -11.32 3.61 7.47
N HIS A 35 -10.87 2.42 7.07
CA HIS A 35 -9.56 1.85 7.39
C HIS A 35 -8.42 2.32 6.49
N LYS A 36 -8.72 3.23 5.56
CA LYS A 36 -7.73 3.97 4.78
C LYS A 36 -7.82 5.45 5.17
N THR A 37 -8.76 6.18 4.57
CA THR A 37 -8.89 7.64 4.69
C THR A 37 -9.24 8.12 6.10
N PHE A 38 -9.88 7.30 6.93
CA PHE A 38 -10.42 7.73 8.24
C PHE A 38 -9.86 6.93 9.42
N CYS A 39 -8.60 6.52 9.31
CA CYS A 39 -7.74 6.09 10.41
C CYS A 39 -8.11 4.81 11.18
N ILE A 40 -9.12 4.03 10.77
CA ILE A 40 -9.26 2.67 11.34
C ILE A 40 -7.96 1.90 11.02
N PRO A 41 -7.32 1.24 12.00
CA PRO A 41 -6.04 0.57 11.77
C PRO A 41 -6.18 -0.61 10.80
N HIS A 42 -5.18 -0.80 9.95
CA HIS A 42 -5.16 -1.87 8.94
C HIS A 42 -5.11 -3.30 9.53
N GLY A 43 -4.57 -3.47 10.73
CA GLY A 43 -4.61 -4.72 11.51
C GLY A 43 -3.99 -5.96 10.84
N GLY A 44 -3.10 -5.79 9.85
CA GLY A 44 -2.50 -6.90 9.10
C GLY A 44 -3.42 -7.54 8.05
N GLY A 45 -4.52 -6.88 7.68
CA GLY A 45 -5.50 -7.39 6.70
C GLY A 45 -6.97 -7.22 7.11
N GLY A 46 -7.24 -6.40 8.12
CA GLY A 46 -8.55 -6.18 8.72
C GLY A 46 -8.42 -5.86 10.20
N PRO A 47 -9.41 -5.21 10.83
CA PRO A 47 -10.77 -4.98 10.33
C PRO A 47 -10.91 -3.74 9.44
N GLY A 48 -12.04 -3.64 8.75
CA GLY A 48 -12.42 -2.45 7.98
C GLY A 48 -13.91 -2.21 8.01
N VAL A 49 -14.33 -0.95 7.82
CA VAL A 49 -15.73 -0.58 7.61
C VAL A 49 -15.85 0.21 6.32
N GLY A 50 -16.86 -0.15 5.51
CA GLY A 50 -17.16 0.44 4.21
C GLY A 50 -18.55 1.09 4.17
N PRO A 51 -18.81 2.21 4.87
CA PRO A 51 -20.11 2.87 4.79
C PRO A 51 -20.35 3.42 3.39
N ILE A 52 -21.62 3.44 2.97
CA ILE A 52 -22.05 4.05 1.71
C ILE A 52 -22.76 5.37 1.96
N GLY A 53 -22.39 6.40 1.20
CA GLY A 53 -23.19 7.60 1.01
C GLY A 53 -23.97 7.48 -0.29
N VAL A 54 -25.27 7.79 -0.28
CA VAL A 54 -26.15 7.70 -1.45
C VAL A 54 -26.90 9.00 -1.68
N ALA A 55 -27.19 9.31 -2.94
CA ALA A 55 -28.11 10.37 -3.33
C ALA A 55 -29.53 10.06 -2.84
N GLN A 56 -30.35 11.10 -2.68
CA GLN A 56 -31.65 11.00 -2.02
C GLN A 56 -32.59 9.96 -2.66
N HIS A 57 -32.57 9.83 -3.99
CA HIS A 57 -33.43 8.87 -4.71
C HIS A 57 -33.03 7.41 -4.46
N LEU A 58 -31.80 7.13 -3.99
CA LEU A 58 -31.34 5.79 -3.63
C LEU A 58 -31.56 5.45 -2.14
N ALA A 59 -31.85 6.43 -1.29
CA ALA A 59 -32.03 6.22 0.16
C ALA A 59 -33.11 5.17 0.51
N PRO A 60 -34.27 5.09 -0.17
CA PRO A 60 -35.28 4.06 0.10
C PRO A 60 -34.82 2.61 -0.14
N PHE A 61 -33.71 2.44 -0.86
CA PHE A 61 -33.17 1.14 -1.26
C PHE A 61 -31.99 0.69 -0.37
N LEU A 62 -31.60 1.47 0.63
CA LEU A 62 -30.49 1.13 1.53
C LEU A 62 -30.74 -0.22 2.25
N PRO A 63 -29.66 -0.95 2.59
CA PRO A 63 -29.78 -2.21 3.33
C PRO A 63 -30.57 -2.04 4.64
N LEU A 64 -31.53 -2.94 4.87
CA LEU A 64 -32.24 -3.00 6.15
C LEU A 64 -31.30 -3.48 7.28
N PRO A 65 -31.40 -2.94 8.50
CA PRO A 65 -30.67 -3.45 9.66
C PRO A 65 -31.04 -4.91 9.94
N SER A 66 -30.05 -5.76 10.24
CA SER A 66 -30.30 -7.08 10.83
C SER A 66 -30.85 -6.90 12.25
N SER A 67 -32.18 -6.98 12.41
CA SER A 67 -32.90 -6.63 13.64
C SER A 67 -32.29 -7.20 14.94
N ILE A 68 -32.16 -6.38 15.99
CA ILE A 68 -31.91 -6.84 17.39
C ILE A 68 -33.23 -7.22 18.10
N SER A 69 -34.37 -6.74 17.62
CA SER A 69 -35.69 -7.06 18.18
C SER A 69 -36.67 -7.27 17.03
N ASN A 70 -37.16 -8.50 16.87
CA ASN A 70 -38.20 -8.89 15.92
C ASN A 70 -39.15 -7.74 15.62
N GLN A 71 -39.04 -7.18 14.42
CA GLN A 71 -40.22 -6.79 13.70
C GLN A 71 -40.14 -7.46 12.34
N GLN A 72 -41.22 -8.17 12.01
CA GLN A 72 -41.75 -8.31 10.66
C GLN A 72 -41.98 -6.91 10.06
N SER A 73 -40.92 -6.10 10.00
CA SER A 73 -40.91 -4.81 9.34
C SER A 73 -40.90 -5.17 7.87
N LYS A 74 -42.08 -5.02 7.28
CA LYS A 74 -42.38 -5.12 5.86
C LYS A 74 -41.10 -4.83 5.07
N ILE A 75 -40.50 -5.87 4.49
CA ILE A 75 -39.62 -5.68 3.35
C ILE A 75 -40.51 -4.92 2.37
N SER A 76 -40.36 -3.60 2.31
CA SER A 76 -40.92 -2.85 1.20
C SER A 76 -40.30 -3.49 -0.05
N ASN A 77 -41.07 -3.69 -1.12
CA ASN A 77 -40.54 -4.28 -2.36
C ASN A 77 -39.30 -3.53 -2.91
N SER A 78 -38.96 -2.36 -2.36
CA SER A 78 -37.82 -1.50 -2.70
C SER A 78 -36.56 -1.67 -1.84
N SER A 79 -36.57 -2.29 -0.65
CA SER A 79 -35.37 -2.30 0.21
C SER A 79 -34.45 -3.49 -0.09
N VAL A 80 -33.14 -3.25 -0.21
CA VAL A 80 -32.14 -4.34 -0.26
C VAL A 80 -32.08 -5.00 1.13
N GLY A 81 -32.00 -6.34 1.16
CA GLY A 81 -31.88 -7.10 2.40
C GLY A 81 -30.59 -6.80 3.19
N PRO A 82 -30.40 -7.40 4.38
CA PRO A 82 -29.21 -7.18 5.19
C PRO A 82 -27.95 -7.66 4.46
N VAL A 83 -26.90 -6.83 4.48
CA VAL A 83 -25.57 -7.14 3.88
C VAL A 83 -24.51 -7.45 4.94
N VAL A 84 -24.86 -7.29 6.23
CA VAL A 84 -23.99 -7.53 7.39
C VAL A 84 -24.80 -8.21 8.50
N ALA A 85 -24.12 -9.00 9.34
CA ALA A 85 -24.77 -9.75 10.41
C ALA A 85 -25.26 -8.86 11.58
N ALA A 86 -24.60 -7.73 11.83
CA ALA A 86 -25.00 -6.74 12.85
C ALA A 86 -25.45 -5.43 12.18
N PRO A 87 -26.44 -4.70 12.73
CA PRO A 87 -27.02 -3.48 12.13
C PRO A 87 -26.02 -2.44 11.62
N PHE A 88 -24.90 -2.29 12.33
CA PHE A 88 -23.86 -1.30 12.03
C PHE A 88 -22.50 -1.96 11.77
N GLY A 89 -22.49 -3.25 11.43
CA GLY A 89 -21.27 -4.04 11.29
C GLY A 89 -20.40 -3.98 12.54
N SER A 90 -19.10 -3.71 12.35
CA SER A 90 -18.13 -3.52 13.43
C SER A 90 -18.29 -2.15 14.11
N ALA A 91 -19.39 -1.95 14.85
CA ALA A 91 -19.76 -0.65 15.40
C ALA A 91 -18.72 -0.04 16.37
N SER A 92 -18.01 -0.87 17.13
CA SER A 92 -17.04 -0.41 18.14
C SER A 92 -15.91 0.43 17.55
N ILE A 93 -15.47 0.12 16.33
CA ILE A 93 -14.34 0.79 15.65
C ILE A 93 -14.75 2.05 14.88
N LEU A 94 -16.06 2.32 14.73
CA LEU A 94 -16.54 3.58 14.13
C LEU A 94 -16.11 4.83 14.94
N THR A 95 -15.88 4.64 16.24
CA THR A 95 -15.41 5.70 17.14
C THR A 95 -14.06 6.26 16.72
N ILE A 96 -13.20 5.48 16.06
CA ILE A 96 -11.88 5.91 15.58
C ILE A 96 -12.05 7.00 14.51
N SER A 97 -12.82 6.71 13.46
CA SER A 97 -13.09 7.69 12.40
C SER A 97 -13.85 8.90 12.90
N TRP A 98 -14.79 8.70 13.84
CA TRP A 98 -15.47 9.83 14.50
C TRP A 98 -14.47 10.74 15.22
N MET A 99 -13.56 10.16 16.01
CA MET A 99 -12.53 10.92 16.73
C MET A 99 -11.62 11.68 15.77
N TYR A 100 -11.13 11.03 14.71
CA TYR A 100 -10.31 11.69 13.68
C TYR A 100 -11.01 12.92 13.08
N ILE A 101 -12.25 12.74 12.60
CA ILE A 101 -13.03 13.83 12.00
C ILE A 101 -13.25 14.97 13.01
N ARG A 102 -13.57 14.65 14.26
CA ARG A 102 -13.84 15.64 15.32
C ARG A 102 -12.60 16.40 15.77
N MET A 103 -11.44 15.75 15.87
CA MET A 103 -10.19 16.38 16.29
C MET A 103 -9.57 17.21 15.17
N MET A 104 -9.60 16.72 13.93
CA MET A 104 -9.06 17.44 12.77
C MET A 104 -9.92 18.67 12.42
N GLY A 105 -11.24 18.53 12.50
CA GLY A 105 -12.18 19.55 12.04
C GLY A 105 -12.03 19.84 10.54
N PRO A 106 -12.83 20.77 9.99
CA PRO A 106 -12.84 21.03 8.54
C PRO A 106 -11.48 21.54 8.02
N LYS A 107 -10.79 22.38 8.79
CA LYS A 107 -9.47 22.92 8.39
C LYS A 107 -8.39 21.83 8.40
N GLY A 108 -8.35 20.99 9.44
CA GLY A 108 -7.38 19.90 9.54
C GLY A 108 -7.61 18.85 8.45
N LEU A 109 -8.86 18.47 8.20
CA LEU A 109 -9.20 17.50 7.15
C LEU A 109 -8.78 17.99 5.76
N LYS A 110 -9.07 19.26 5.42
CA LYS A 110 -8.59 19.84 4.17
C LYS A 110 -7.07 19.85 4.09
N ARG A 111 -6.40 20.24 5.18
CA ARG A 111 -4.94 20.29 5.25
C ARG A 111 -4.31 18.91 5.08
N ALA A 112 -4.90 17.87 5.66
CA ALA A 112 -4.45 16.48 5.49
C ALA A 112 -4.42 16.10 4.01
N THR A 113 -5.53 16.31 3.29
CA THR A 113 -5.60 16.05 1.84
C THR A 113 -4.58 16.88 1.04
N GLU A 114 -4.41 18.17 1.35
CA GLU A 114 -3.39 19.01 0.69
C GLU A 114 -1.96 18.45 0.88
N VAL A 115 -1.64 17.99 2.09
CA VAL A 115 -0.31 17.45 2.42
C VAL A 115 -0.11 16.06 1.82
N ALA A 116 -1.13 15.20 1.78
CA ALA A 116 -1.06 13.91 1.10
C ALA A 116 -0.70 14.08 -0.39
N ILE A 117 -1.36 15.02 -1.08
CA ILE A 117 -1.06 15.35 -2.49
C ILE A 117 0.34 15.97 -2.61
N LEU A 118 0.74 16.84 -1.69
CA LEU A 118 2.08 17.44 -1.67
C LEU A 118 3.17 16.38 -1.53
N ASN A 119 3.04 15.47 -0.57
CA ASN A 119 4.01 14.42 -0.29
C ASN A 119 4.17 13.48 -1.49
N ALA A 120 3.07 13.09 -2.14
CA ALA A 120 3.14 12.26 -3.34
C ALA A 120 3.82 12.97 -4.52
N ASN A 121 3.50 14.25 -4.75
CA ASN A 121 4.16 15.03 -5.79
C ASN A 121 5.65 15.30 -5.47
N TYR A 122 6.01 15.41 -4.19
CA TYR A 122 7.40 15.50 -3.75
C TYR A 122 8.20 14.24 -4.13
N ILE A 123 7.69 13.06 -3.77
CA ILE A 123 8.29 11.77 -4.14
C ILE A 123 8.38 11.64 -5.66
N ALA A 124 7.25 11.86 -6.36
CA ALA A 124 7.18 11.79 -7.81
C ALA A 124 8.27 12.67 -8.45
N LYS A 125 8.40 13.93 -8.02
CA LYS A 125 9.39 14.86 -8.57
C LYS A 125 10.84 14.43 -8.30
N ARG A 126 11.13 13.85 -7.14
CA ARG A 126 12.48 13.36 -6.79
C ARG A 126 12.87 12.14 -7.62
N LEU A 127 11.91 11.24 -7.88
CA LEU A 127 12.17 9.92 -8.47
C LEU A 127 11.98 9.86 -10.00
N ASP A 128 11.23 10.78 -10.61
CA ASP A 128 10.84 10.74 -12.04
C ASP A 128 12.01 10.55 -13.03
N ARG A 129 13.20 11.07 -12.69
CA ARG A 129 14.40 10.94 -13.55
C ARG A 129 15.06 9.56 -13.49
N TYR A 130 14.77 8.79 -12.44
CA TYR A 130 15.33 7.46 -12.17
C TYR A 130 14.31 6.37 -12.50
N PHE A 131 13.06 6.60 -12.10
CA PHE A 131 11.91 5.76 -12.37
C PHE A 131 10.81 6.65 -12.95
N PRO A 132 10.56 6.61 -14.27
CA PRO A 132 9.56 7.47 -14.89
C PRO A 132 8.21 7.35 -14.19
N VAL A 133 7.60 8.49 -13.86
CA VAL A 133 6.25 8.50 -13.29
C VAL A 133 5.24 8.26 -14.41
N LEU A 134 4.61 7.09 -14.39
CA LEU A 134 3.88 6.51 -15.52
C LEU A 134 2.65 7.33 -15.94
N PHE A 135 1.90 7.84 -14.97
CA PHE A 135 0.70 8.65 -15.22
C PHE A 135 0.77 9.97 -14.46
N LYS A 136 0.48 11.07 -15.18
CA LYS A 136 0.38 12.42 -14.63
C LYS A 136 -0.89 13.07 -15.15
N GLY A 137 -1.49 13.94 -14.35
CA GLY A 137 -2.60 14.78 -14.79
C GLY A 137 -2.17 15.80 -15.85
N LYS A 138 -3.13 16.54 -16.40
CA LYS A 138 -2.93 17.51 -17.49
C LYS A 138 -1.83 18.55 -17.26
N ARG A 139 -1.47 18.83 -16.00
CA ARG A 139 -0.44 19.80 -15.60
C ARG A 139 0.84 19.14 -15.07
N GLY A 140 1.05 17.85 -15.33
CA GLY A 140 2.24 17.13 -14.90
C GLY A 140 2.31 16.79 -13.41
N LEU A 141 1.18 16.87 -12.69
CA LEU A 141 1.07 16.55 -11.27
C LEU A 141 0.31 15.25 -11.05
N VAL A 142 0.58 14.57 -9.93
CA VAL A 142 -0.17 13.41 -9.45
C VAL A 142 -1.15 13.82 -8.34
N ALA A 143 -2.00 12.89 -7.89
CA ALA A 143 -2.89 13.09 -6.75
C ALA A 143 -2.15 12.70 -5.44
N HIS A 144 -2.76 11.89 -4.57
CA HIS A 144 -2.16 11.38 -3.33
C HIS A 144 -1.17 10.20 -3.53
N GLU A 145 -1.01 9.70 -4.75
CA GLU A 145 -0.15 8.56 -5.07
C GLU A 145 0.46 8.72 -6.46
N CYS A 146 1.58 8.03 -6.73
CA CYS A 146 2.20 7.96 -8.05
C CYS A 146 2.64 6.55 -8.42
N ILE A 147 2.65 6.23 -9.71
CA ILE A 147 3.18 4.97 -10.23
C ILE A 147 4.57 5.20 -10.82
N LEU A 148 5.56 4.49 -10.29
CA LEU A 148 6.93 4.43 -10.79
C LEU A 148 7.05 3.25 -11.77
N ASP A 149 7.50 3.53 -13.00
CA ASP A 149 7.68 2.53 -14.03
C ASP A 149 9.07 1.87 -13.93
N LEU A 150 9.07 0.56 -13.65
CA LEU A 150 10.27 -0.26 -13.53
C LEU A 150 10.41 -1.27 -14.69
N ARG A 151 9.46 -1.30 -15.63
CA ARG A 151 9.34 -2.41 -16.59
C ARG A 151 10.55 -2.55 -17.52
N ASP A 152 11.18 -1.43 -17.87
CA ASP A 152 12.37 -1.42 -18.74
C ASP A 152 13.57 -2.15 -18.13
N TRP A 153 13.61 -2.35 -16.81
CA TRP A 153 14.70 -3.05 -16.12
C TRP A 153 14.69 -4.56 -16.33
N LYS A 154 13.59 -5.11 -16.85
CA LYS A 154 13.50 -6.52 -17.24
C LYS A 154 14.54 -6.92 -18.28
N ARG A 155 14.98 -6.00 -19.15
CA ARG A 155 16.07 -6.24 -20.11
C ARG A 155 17.41 -6.56 -19.43
N ALA A 156 17.64 -6.00 -18.25
CA ALA A 156 18.79 -6.31 -17.39
C ALA A 156 18.55 -7.55 -16.51
N GLY A 157 17.38 -8.19 -16.63
CA GLY A 157 16.97 -9.32 -15.82
C GLY A 157 16.51 -8.94 -14.42
N ILE A 158 16.14 -7.67 -14.18
CA ILE A 158 15.66 -7.18 -12.89
C ILE A 158 14.14 -7.03 -12.95
N GLU A 159 13.44 -7.61 -11.98
CA GLU A 159 11.98 -7.54 -11.86
C GLU A 159 11.59 -6.62 -10.69
N VAL A 160 10.33 -6.18 -10.64
CA VAL A 160 9.84 -5.28 -9.58
C VAL A 160 9.95 -5.90 -8.18
N GLU A 161 9.82 -7.23 -8.09
CA GLU A 161 9.99 -7.99 -6.87
C GLU A 161 11.41 -7.89 -6.31
N ASP A 162 12.44 -7.78 -7.15
CA ASP A 162 13.82 -7.60 -6.69
C ASP A 162 13.97 -6.29 -5.92
N VAL A 163 13.43 -5.20 -6.46
CA VAL A 163 13.42 -3.87 -5.81
C VAL A 163 12.57 -3.91 -4.55
N ALA A 164 11.41 -4.58 -4.58
CA ALA A 164 10.54 -4.73 -3.42
C ALA A 164 11.23 -5.46 -2.26
N LYS A 165 11.98 -6.53 -2.55
CA LYS A 165 12.75 -7.24 -1.53
C LYS A 165 13.98 -6.44 -1.09
N ARG A 166 14.62 -5.73 -2.00
CA ARG A 166 15.80 -4.91 -1.68
C ARG A 166 15.45 -3.74 -0.76
N LEU A 167 14.28 -3.13 -0.90
CA LEU A 167 13.78 -2.10 0.03
C LEU A 167 13.74 -2.56 1.50
N MET A 168 13.54 -3.86 1.76
CA MET A 168 13.57 -4.41 3.12
C MET A 168 14.95 -4.24 3.75
N ASP A 169 16.02 -4.36 2.97
CA ASP A 169 17.39 -4.14 3.45
C ASP A 169 17.64 -2.66 3.78
N TYR A 170 16.90 -1.75 3.14
CA TYR A 170 16.87 -0.31 3.42
C TYR A 170 15.93 0.08 4.57
N GLY A 171 15.23 -0.89 5.17
CA GLY A 171 14.31 -0.68 6.28
C GLY A 171 12.88 -0.32 5.89
N PHE A 172 12.51 -0.49 4.62
CA PHE A 172 11.18 -0.16 4.10
C PHE A 172 10.37 -1.39 3.75
N HIS A 173 9.07 -1.34 4.07
CA HIS A 173 8.10 -2.19 3.40
C HIS A 173 7.95 -1.69 1.95
N ALA A 174 7.81 -2.61 0.99
CA ALA A 174 7.60 -2.24 -0.40
C ALA A 174 6.25 -1.50 -0.59
N PRO A 175 6.17 -0.54 -1.51
CA PRO A 175 4.90 0.00 -1.98
C PRO A 175 4.03 -1.09 -2.63
N THR A 176 2.82 -0.75 -3.06
CA THR A 176 2.01 -1.66 -3.88
C THR A 176 2.76 -2.00 -5.16
N ILE A 177 2.96 -3.30 -5.45
CA ILE A 177 3.68 -3.75 -6.64
C ILE A 177 2.73 -4.40 -7.64
N SER A 178 3.05 -4.26 -8.93
CA SER A 178 2.37 -4.92 -10.05
C SER A 178 0.86 -4.66 -10.18
N TRP A 179 0.34 -3.64 -9.50
CA TRP A 179 -1.03 -3.15 -9.63
C TRP A 179 -1.06 -1.62 -9.51
N PRO A 180 -1.85 -0.91 -10.32
CA PRO A 180 -2.75 -1.41 -11.38
C PRO A 180 -2.02 -1.85 -12.66
N VAL A 181 -0.70 -1.63 -12.76
CA VAL A 181 0.12 -2.01 -13.92
C VAL A 181 1.17 -3.03 -13.51
N ALA A 182 1.21 -4.18 -14.18
CA ALA A 182 2.19 -5.24 -13.92
C ALA A 182 3.63 -4.71 -14.08
N GLY A 183 4.54 -5.09 -13.17
CA GLY A 183 5.94 -4.67 -13.20
C GLY A 183 6.20 -3.23 -12.76
N THR A 184 5.26 -2.57 -12.08
CA THR A 184 5.39 -1.20 -11.58
C THR A 184 5.25 -1.13 -10.05
N MET A 185 5.62 0.01 -9.45
CA MET A 185 5.37 0.30 -8.04
C MET A 185 4.45 1.51 -7.89
N MET A 186 3.38 1.39 -7.12
CA MET A 186 2.49 2.49 -6.78
C MET A 186 2.77 2.95 -5.34
N VAL A 187 3.11 4.22 -5.18
CA VAL A 187 3.60 4.82 -3.94
C VAL A 187 2.60 5.86 -3.43
N GLU A 188 2.09 5.65 -2.21
CA GLU A 188 1.22 6.57 -1.47
C GLU A 188 1.88 6.88 -0.10
N PRO A 189 2.44 8.07 0.12
CA PRO A 189 3.11 8.40 1.39
C PRO A 189 2.16 8.85 2.51
N THR A 190 0.92 9.21 2.18
CA THR A 190 -0.02 9.90 3.07
C THR A 190 0.50 11.25 3.58
N GLU A 191 -0.33 11.96 4.34
CA GLU A 191 0.00 13.21 5.01
C GLU A 191 0.75 13.06 6.33
N SER A 192 0.78 11.83 6.88
CA SER A 192 1.27 11.57 8.24
C SER A 192 2.78 11.37 8.29
N GLU A 193 3.41 11.10 7.16
CA GLU A 193 4.86 10.89 7.09
C GLU A 193 5.61 12.21 7.01
N PRO A 194 6.63 12.41 7.87
CA PRO A 194 7.44 13.61 7.86
C PRO A 194 8.38 13.62 6.65
N LYS A 195 8.84 14.82 6.25
CA LYS A 195 9.67 14.99 5.05
C LYS A 195 10.93 14.13 5.06
N ASP A 196 11.57 13.97 6.21
CA ASP A 196 12.80 13.17 6.35
C ASP A 196 12.56 11.68 6.09
N GLU A 197 11.37 11.15 6.37
CA GLU A 197 10.98 9.78 5.97
C GLU A 197 10.80 9.67 4.46
N LEU A 198 10.15 10.67 3.84
CA LEU A 198 10.02 10.73 2.38
C LEU A 198 11.40 10.80 1.70
N ASP A 199 12.33 11.54 2.30
CA ASP A 199 13.71 11.65 1.83
C ASP A 199 14.43 10.30 1.93
N ARG A 200 14.35 9.61 3.07
CA ARG A 200 14.93 8.27 3.24
C ARG A 200 14.41 7.29 2.20
N PHE A 201 13.10 7.27 1.95
CA PHE A 201 12.51 6.41 0.92
C PHE A 201 13.02 6.77 -0.48
N CYS A 202 13.05 8.07 -0.83
CA CYS A 202 13.57 8.51 -2.13
C CYS A 202 15.06 8.16 -2.30
N ASP A 203 15.87 8.39 -1.27
CA ASP A 203 17.30 8.11 -1.32
C ASP A 203 17.58 6.59 -1.39
N ALA A 204 16.77 5.77 -0.71
CA ALA A 204 16.80 4.31 -0.87
C ALA A 204 16.50 3.90 -2.32
N MET A 205 15.43 4.43 -2.92
CA MET A 205 15.07 4.15 -4.31
C MET A 205 16.16 4.60 -5.30
N ILE A 206 16.76 5.76 -5.09
CA ILE A 206 17.86 6.28 -5.92
C ILE A 206 19.12 5.40 -5.78
N SER A 207 19.44 4.96 -4.56
CA SER A 207 20.53 4.02 -4.32
C SER A 207 20.28 2.68 -5.02
N ILE A 208 19.06 2.15 -4.92
CA ILE A 208 18.66 0.93 -5.63
C ILE A 208 18.76 1.11 -7.15
N HIS A 209 18.35 2.26 -7.70
CA HIS A 209 18.56 2.55 -9.12
C HIS A 209 20.05 2.44 -9.52
N ALA A 210 20.97 2.91 -8.68
CA ALA A 210 22.40 2.77 -8.93
C ALA A 210 22.85 1.29 -8.89
N GLU A 211 22.35 0.49 -7.94
CA GLU A 211 22.57 -0.96 -7.89
C GLU A 211 22.04 -1.65 -9.17
N MET A 212 20.86 -1.27 -9.65
CA MET A 212 20.27 -1.78 -10.89
C MET A 212 21.10 -1.40 -12.12
N THR A 213 21.59 -0.16 -12.15
CA THR A 213 22.47 0.35 -13.22
C THR A 213 23.79 -0.43 -13.27
N ALA A 214 24.38 -0.73 -12.11
CA ALA A 214 25.60 -1.53 -12.02
C ALA A 214 25.42 -2.94 -12.61
N ILE A 215 24.27 -3.57 -12.39
CA ILE A 215 23.92 -4.86 -13.00
C ILE A 215 23.73 -4.70 -14.51
N ALA A 216 22.98 -3.68 -14.95
CA ALA A 216 22.70 -3.43 -16.37
C ALA A 216 23.97 -3.16 -17.19
N ASN A 217 24.94 -2.48 -16.60
CA ASN A 217 26.22 -2.15 -17.24
C ASN A 217 27.31 -3.22 -17.04
N GLY A 218 27.01 -4.32 -16.33
CA GLY A 218 27.94 -5.43 -16.11
C GLY A 218 29.03 -5.17 -15.07
N THR A 219 28.93 -4.11 -14.26
CA THR A 219 29.88 -3.87 -13.15
C THR A 219 29.52 -4.66 -11.89
N ALA A 220 28.30 -5.20 -11.80
CA ALA A 220 27.88 -6.18 -10.82
C ALA A 220 27.40 -7.46 -11.51
N ASP A 221 27.59 -8.61 -10.87
CA ASP A 221 27.16 -9.89 -11.42
C ASP A 221 25.64 -9.91 -11.66
N LYS A 222 25.19 -10.51 -12.76
CA LYS A 222 23.79 -10.50 -13.17
C LYS A 222 22.88 -11.35 -12.28
N GLN A 223 23.42 -12.41 -11.68
CA GLN A 223 22.67 -13.39 -10.87
C GLN A 223 23.03 -13.31 -9.39
N ASN A 224 24.29 -13.07 -9.04
CA ASN A 224 24.78 -12.97 -7.67
C ASN A 224 25.06 -11.52 -7.26
N ASN A 225 23.99 -10.75 -7.04
CA ASN A 225 24.06 -9.35 -6.62
C ASN A 225 23.11 -9.07 -5.45
N VAL A 226 23.18 -7.85 -4.91
CA VAL A 226 22.36 -7.41 -3.77
C VAL A 226 20.86 -7.45 -4.05
N LEU A 227 20.41 -7.18 -5.28
CA LEU A 227 19.00 -7.17 -5.66
C LEU A 227 18.42 -8.60 -5.75
N LYS A 228 19.16 -9.51 -6.39
CA LYS A 228 18.74 -10.91 -6.56
C LYS A 228 18.75 -11.71 -5.27
N ASN A 229 19.67 -11.40 -4.38
CA ASN A 229 19.80 -12.09 -3.11
C ASN A 229 19.06 -11.42 -1.94
N ALA A 230 18.38 -10.28 -2.17
CA ALA A 230 17.55 -9.65 -1.17
C ALA A 230 16.26 -10.47 -0.89
N PRO A 231 15.73 -10.44 0.34
CA PRO A 231 16.24 -9.71 1.50
C PRO A 231 17.37 -10.48 2.22
N HIS A 232 18.21 -9.76 2.97
CA HIS A 232 19.35 -10.32 3.70
C HIS A 232 19.01 -10.54 5.18
N THR A 233 19.05 -11.79 5.64
CA THR A 233 18.72 -12.14 7.03
C THR A 233 19.92 -12.00 7.98
N THR A 234 19.67 -11.91 9.28
CA THR A 234 20.72 -11.94 10.31
C THR A 234 21.64 -13.14 10.18
N GLY A 235 21.08 -14.35 9.98
CA GLY A 235 21.84 -15.58 9.81
C GLY A 235 22.78 -15.55 8.61
N GLN A 236 22.34 -14.99 7.48
CA GLN A 236 23.21 -14.83 6.30
C GLN A 236 24.35 -13.85 6.55
N ILE A 237 24.09 -12.75 7.26
CA ILE A 237 25.10 -11.73 7.57
C ILE A 237 26.11 -12.22 8.63
N ALA A 238 25.65 -13.03 9.59
CA ALA A 238 26.48 -13.56 10.67
C ALA A 238 27.27 -14.82 10.27
N ALA A 239 26.93 -15.48 9.16
CA ALA A 239 27.59 -16.70 8.71
C ALA A 239 29.12 -16.53 8.58
N ASP A 240 29.90 -17.57 8.88
CA ASP A 240 31.37 -17.50 8.78
C ASP A 240 31.83 -17.25 7.34
N LYS A 241 31.21 -17.96 6.38
CA LYS A 241 31.53 -17.85 4.96
C LYS A 241 30.64 -16.80 4.29
N TRP A 242 31.24 -16.02 3.38
CA TRP A 242 30.53 -15.03 2.58
C TRP A 242 30.96 -15.13 1.12
N ASP A 243 30.16 -15.84 0.32
CA ASP A 243 30.43 -16.14 -1.09
C ASP A 243 29.60 -15.23 -2.02
N ARG A 244 29.74 -13.92 -1.82
CA ARG A 244 29.00 -12.89 -2.55
C ARG A 244 29.97 -11.79 -2.99
N PRO A 245 29.88 -11.28 -4.24
CA PRO A 245 30.82 -10.30 -4.79
C PRO A 245 30.56 -8.86 -4.30
N TYR A 246 29.89 -8.71 -3.16
CA TYR A 246 29.54 -7.45 -2.51
C TYR A 246 29.67 -7.63 -1.00
N SER A 247 29.88 -6.55 -0.25
CA SER A 247 30.14 -6.67 1.19
C SER A 247 28.86 -6.93 2.00
N ARG A 248 29.04 -7.46 3.22
CA ARG A 248 27.95 -7.57 4.22
C ARG A 248 27.38 -6.21 4.60
N GLU A 249 28.22 -5.17 4.61
CA GLU A 249 27.80 -3.80 4.85
C GLU A 249 26.87 -3.31 3.74
N GLN A 250 27.23 -3.54 2.46
CA GLN A 250 26.36 -3.21 1.35
C GLN A 250 25.04 -4.00 1.40
N ALA A 251 25.08 -5.25 1.86
CA ALA A 251 23.90 -6.08 2.04
C ALA A 251 22.96 -5.53 3.14
N ALA A 252 23.47 -5.31 4.35
CA ALA A 252 22.65 -5.06 5.55
C ALA A 252 22.55 -3.59 5.98
N PHE A 253 23.52 -2.75 5.64
CA PHE A 253 23.57 -1.33 6.01
C PHE A 253 23.83 -0.44 4.79
N PRO A 254 23.05 -0.56 3.70
CA PRO A 254 23.27 0.23 2.49
C PRO A 254 23.00 1.74 2.64
N ALA A 255 22.50 2.18 3.81
CA ALA A 255 22.20 3.57 4.09
C ALA A 255 22.57 3.97 5.54
N PRO A 256 22.97 5.23 5.79
CA PRO A 256 23.44 5.66 7.11
C PRO A 256 22.42 5.51 8.24
N TRP A 257 21.12 5.71 7.98
CA TRP A 257 20.07 5.62 9.01
C TRP A 257 19.96 4.21 9.62
N LEU A 258 20.38 3.19 8.88
CA LEU A 258 20.37 1.80 9.35
C LEU A 258 21.38 1.51 10.47
N ARG A 259 22.35 2.42 10.67
CA ARG A 259 23.28 2.35 11.80
C ARG A 259 22.63 2.79 13.11
N HIS A 260 21.58 3.61 13.05
CA HIS A 260 20.81 4.01 14.22
C HIS A 260 19.75 2.96 14.58
N TYR A 261 19.05 2.44 13.58
CA TYR A 261 18.05 1.41 13.76
C TYR A 261 18.01 0.46 12.57
N LYS A 262 18.10 -0.85 12.83
CA LYS A 262 18.03 -1.89 11.81
C LYS A 262 16.88 -2.84 12.11
N PHE A 263 15.88 -2.85 11.25
CA PHE A 263 14.89 -3.92 11.18
C PHE A 263 15.46 -5.07 10.34
N TRP A 264 15.34 -6.30 10.84
CA TRP A 264 15.89 -7.48 10.19
C TRP A 264 14.81 -8.32 9.51
N PRO A 265 14.95 -8.62 8.20
CA PRO A 265 14.17 -9.65 7.55
C PRO A 265 14.37 -10.99 8.28
N SER A 266 13.27 -11.59 8.74
CA SER A 266 13.29 -12.83 9.53
C SER A 266 13.60 -14.07 8.69
N VAL A 267 13.26 -14.03 7.40
CA VAL A 267 13.50 -15.11 6.44
C VAL A 267 14.06 -14.54 5.13
N ALA A 268 14.74 -15.40 4.38
CA ALA A 268 15.21 -15.06 3.03
C ALA A 268 14.01 -14.95 2.06
N ARG A 269 14.29 -14.73 0.78
CA ARG A 269 13.26 -14.62 -0.24
C ARG A 269 12.37 -15.87 -0.27
N ILE A 270 11.05 -15.65 -0.16
CA ILE A 270 10.03 -16.71 -0.20
C ILE A 270 9.95 -17.32 -1.60
N ASP A 271 9.83 -18.65 -1.67
CA ASP A 271 9.51 -19.37 -2.90
C ASP A 271 7.98 -19.54 -3.02
N ASN A 272 7.36 -18.64 -3.79
CA ASN A 272 5.91 -18.64 -3.99
C ASN A 272 5.44 -19.89 -4.74
N VAL A 273 6.18 -20.32 -5.76
CA VAL A 273 5.77 -21.44 -6.63
C VAL A 273 5.81 -22.76 -5.88
N TYR A 274 6.80 -22.94 -5.01
CA TYR A 274 6.88 -24.11 -4.16
C TYR A 274 5.66 -24.23 -3.24
N GLY A 275 5.27 -23.14 -2.58
CA GLY A 275 4.13 -23.11 -1.65
C GLY A 275 2.81 -23.51 -2.32
N ASP A 276 2.53 -22.96 -3.51
CA ASP A 276 1.32 -23.29 -4.27
C ASP A 276 1.31 -24.75 -4.75
N ARG A 277 2.48 -25.32 -5.07
CA ARG A 277 2.61 -26.73 -5.49
C ARG A 277 2.57 -27.72 -4.33
N ASN A 278 2.90 -27.28 -3.11
CA ASN A 278 2.98 -28.10 -1.90
C ASN A 278 2.11 -27.48 -0.80
N LEU A 279 0.80 -27.43 -1.06
CA LEU A 279 -0.14 -26.70 -0.21
C LEU A 279 -0.22 -27.29 1.20
N PHE A 280 0.22 -26.50 2.18
CA PHE A 280 0.15 -26.83 3.59
C PHE A 280 -0.35 -25.63 4.39
N CYS A 281 -1.59 -25.70 4.90
CA CYS A 281 -2.32 -24.57 5.49
C CYS A 281 -2.57 -24.72 7.01
N SER A 282 -1.88 -25.64 7.67
CA SER A 282 -1.89 -25.82 9.12
C SER A 282 -0.47 -25.74 9.68
N CYS A 283 -0.31 -25.76 11.01
CA CYS A 283 1.02 -25.88 11.60
C CYS A 283 1.66 -27.21 11.18
N PRO A 284 2.92 -27.23 10.72
CA PRO A 284 3.60 -28.49 10.45
C PRO A 284 3.87 -29.24 11.76
N PRO A 285 4.11 -30.55 11.69
CA PRO A 285 4.47 -31.35 12.86
C PRO A 285 5.67 -30.74 13.61
N ILE A 286 5.67 -30.83 14.95
CA ILE A 286 6.73 -30.24 15.79
C ILE A 286 8.10 -30.85 15.43
N GLU A 287 8.11 -32.13 15.04
CA GLU A 287 9.29 -32.89 14.64
C GLU A 287 10.05 -32.25 13.46
N GLU A 288 9.36 -31.49 12.59
CA GLU A 288 10.00 -30.74 11.50
C GLU A 288 10.78 -29.51 11.97
N PHE A 289 10.54 -29.05 13.20
CA PHE A 289 11.29 -27.93 13.81
C PHE A 289 12.51 -28.39 14.61
N GLU A 290 12.61 -29.67 14.97
CA GLU A 290 13.71 -30.19 15.81
C GLU A 290 15.05 -30.33 15.05
N THR A 291 15.04 -30.19 13.71
CA THR A 291 16.20 -30.44 12.84
C THR A 291 16.79 -29.19 12.19
N ARG A 292 16.38 -27.97 12.61
CA ARG A 292 16.87 -26.69 12.06
C ARG A 292 17.83 -25.95 12.98
#